data_AF-A0A6A7K9V5-F1
#
_entry.id   AF-A0A6A7K9V5-F1
#
_cell.length_a   1.000
_cell.length_b   1.000
_cell.length_c   1.000
_cell.angle_alpha   90.00
_cell.angle_beta   90.00
_cell.angle_gamma   90.00
#
_symmetry.space_group_name_H-M   'P 1'
#
loop_
_entity.id
_entity.type
_entity.pdbx_description
1 polymer ?
#
loop_
_entity_poly.entity_id
_entity_poly.type
_entity_poly.pdbx_seq_one_letter_code
_entity_poly.pdbx_strand_id
1 'polypeptide(L)'
;MKPIITETTNSILTSNFEDVIDLPITRINYGDGNVGVESCWKLSPEELEEVNKTGVIYFVCVAPTHPPICLSPYSSLSGQMEGQYDTGINPFEEQTCKVCGCTWNNACPGGCYWVADDLCSRCQGADQ
;
A
#
# COMPACT_ATOMS: atom_id res chain seq x y z
N MET A 1 -12.52 -7.97 -10.26
CA MET A 1 -12.57 -8.30 -8.82
C MET A 1 -13.83 -7.68 -8.24
N LYS A 2 -14.45 -8.25 -7.22
CA LYS A 2 -15.63 -7.66 -6.56
C LYS A 2 -15.31 -7.29 -5.11
N PRO A 3 -15.67 -6.09 -4.63
CA PRO A 3 -15.49 -5.76 -3.24
C PRO A 3 -16.45 -6.60 -2.38
N ILE A 4 -16.03 -6.93 -1.17
CA ILE A 4 -16.75 -7.76 -0.22
C ILE A 4 -17.10 -6.93 1.01
N ILE A 5 -18.34 -7.05 1.48
CA ILE A 5 -18.73 -6.60 2.81
C ILE A 5 -18.25 -7.65 3.81
N THR A 6 -17.38 -7.25 4.73
CA THR A 6 -16.86 -8.10 5.80
C THR A 6 -17.59 -7.81 7.12
N GLU A 7 -17.33 -8.60 8.16
CA GLU A 7 -17.87 -8.35 9.50
C GLU A 7 -17.39 -7.03 10.13
N THR A 8 -16.23 -6.51 9.69
CA THR A 8 -15.67 -5.26 10.20
C THR A 8 -16.11 -4.04 9.38
N THR A 9 -16.77 -4.24 8.23
CA THR A 9 -17.21 -3.15 7.35
C THR A 9 -18.13 -2.18 8.08
N ASN A 10 -17.75 -0.91 8.10
CA ASN A 10 -18.42 0.12 8.90
C ASN A 10 -18.71 1.41 8.10
N SER A 11 -18.37 1.47 6.82
CA SER A 11 -18.63 2.61 5.95
C SER A 11 -18.68 2.18 4.48
N ILE A 12 -19.38 2.96 3.64
CA ILE A 12 -19.39 2.79 2.19
C ILE A 12 -18.93 4.10 1.58
N LEU A 13 -17.89 4.07 0.76
CA LEU A 13 -17.49 5.20 -0.07
C LEU A 13 -18.25 5.12 -1.38
N THR A 14 -19.07 6.14 -1.66
CA THR A 14 -19.86 6.19 -2.88
C THR A 14 -19.21 7.07 -3.93
N SER A 15 -19.47 6.76 -5.20
CA SER A 15 -18.97 7.53 -6.34
C SER A 15 -20.13 7.96 -7.23
N ASN A 16 -20.00 9.14 -7.85
CA ASN A 16 -20.94 9.62 -8.87
C ASN A 16 -20.49 9.28 -10.30
N PHE A 17 -19.35 8.58 -10.46
CA PHE A 17 -18.86 8.13 -11.77
C PHE A 17 -19.53 6.80 -12.15
N GLU A 18 -20.10 6.71 -13.35
CA GLU A 18 -20.90 5.56 -13.80
C GLU A 18 -20.16 4.22 -13.72
N ASP A 19 -18.84 4.23 -13.95
CA ASP A 19 -18.00 3.02 -13.97
C ASP A 19 -17.27 2.76 -12.64
N VAL A 20 -17.56 3.54 -11.60
CA VAL A 20 -16.93 3.36 -10.28
C VAL A 20 -17.93 2.70 -9.35
N ILE A 21 -17.61 1.49 -8.94
CA ILE A 21 -18.40 0.76 -7.95
C ILE A 21 -18.27 1.41 -6.57
N ASP A 22 -19.38 1.44 -5.83
CA ASP A 22 -19.35 1.80 -4.42
C ASP A 22 -18.42 0.85 -3.65
N LEU A 23 -17.63 1.42 -2.75
CA LEU A 23 -16.58 0.70 -2.04
C LEU A 23 -16.96 0.48 -0.58
N PRO A 24 -17.41 -0.72 -0.18
CA PRO A 24 -17.52 -1.08 1.22
C PRO A 24 -16.12 -1.09 1.87
N ILE A 25 -15.99 -0.40 2.98
CA ILE A 25 -14.72 -0.27 3.70
C ILE A 25 -14.89 -0.45 5.21
N THR A 26 -13.78 -0.76 5.86
CA THR A 26 -13.60 -0.59 7.29
C THR A 26 -12.71 0.61 7.55
N ARG A 27 -13.24 1.65 8.21
CA ARG A 27 -12.45 2.75 8.75
C ARG A 27 -11.73 2.29 10.02
N ILE A 28 -10.43 2.55 10.07
CA ILE A 28 -9.52 2.15 11.14
C ILE A 28 -8.93 3.42 11.75
N ASN A 29 -8.97 3.56 13.06
CA ASN A 29 -8.24 4.62 13.77
C ASN A 29 -6.99 3.99 14.39
N TYR A 30 -5.83 4.34 13.87
CA TYR A 30 -4.56 3.99 14.49
C TYR A 30 -4.39 4.93 15.69
N GLY A 31 -4.01 4.40 16.86
CA GLY A 31 -4.02 5.14 18.13
C GLY A 31 -3.08 6.36 18.18
N ASP A 32 -2.31 6.59 17.13
CA ASP A 32 -1.44 7.75 16.88
C ASP A 32 -2.17 8.94 16.21
N GLY A 33 -3.47 8.80 15.94
CA GLY A 33 -4.29 9.81 15.28
C GLY A 33 -4.39 9.65 13.76
N ASN A 34 -3.69 8.67 13.17
CA ASN A 34 -3.83 8.34 11.76
C ASN A 34 -5.11 7.54 11.50
N VAL A 35 -5.67 7.72 10.30
CA VAL A 35 -6.87 7.01 9.86
C VAL A 35 -6.53 6.14 8.66
N GLY A 36 -6.88 4.86 8.75
CA GLY A 36 -6.82 3.90 7.66
C GLY A 36 -8.20 3.58 7.10
N VAL A 37 -8.21 3.06 5.88
CA VAL A 37 -9.37 2.36 5.32
C VAL A 37 -8.92 1.02 4.78
N GLU A 38 -9.64 -0.04 5.12
CA GLU A 38 -9.46 -1.37 4.53
C GLU A 38 -10.62 -1.66 3.58
N SER A 39 -10.31 -2.13 2.37
CA SER A 39 -11.28 -2.67 1.42
C SER A 39 -10.89 -4.09 1.06
N CYS A 40 -11.85 -5.01 1.11
CA CYS A 40 -11.62 -6.43 0.84
C CYS A 40 -12.19 -6.82 -0.52
N TRP A 41 -11.47 -7.63 -1.28
CA TRP A 41 -11.82 -7.98 -2.66
C TRP A 41 -11.79 -9.48 -2.90
N LYS A 42 -12.82 -9.99 -3.59
CA LYS A 42 -12.87 -11.36 -4.09
C LYS A 42 -12.57 -11.36 -5.58
N LEU A 43 -11.55 -12.13 -5.96
CA LEU A 43 -11.30 -12.46 -7.36
C LEU A 43 -12.33 -13.51 -7.81
N SER A 44 -12.81 -13.38 -9.04
CA SER A 44 -13.56 -14.44 -9.71
C SER A 44 -12.64 -15.64 -10.00
N PRO A 45 -13.16 -16.84 -10.32
CA PRO A 45 -12.33 -17.97 -10.73
C PRO A 45 -11.42 -17.66 -11.94
N GLU A 46 -11.93 -16.91 -12.92
CA GLU A 46 -11.17 -16.47 -14.10
C GLU A 46 -10.07 -15.48 -13.73
N GLU A 47 -10.36 -14.52 -12.84
CA GLU A 47 -9.36 -13.57 -12.35
C GLU A 47 -8.28 -14.24 -11.50
N LEU A 48 -8.67 -15.24 -10.68
CA LEU A 48 -7.73 -16.06 -9.93
C LEU A 48 -6.80 -16.85 -10.85
N GLU A 49 -7.31 -17.39 -11.97
CA GLU A 49 -6.50 -18.09 -12.95
C GLU A 49 -5.43 -17.17 -13.56
N GLU A 50 -5.81 -15.96 -13.96
CA GLU A 50 -4.86 -15.00 -14.52
C GLU A 50 -3.83 -14.53 -13.49
N VAL A 51 -4.23 -14.30 -12.24
CA VAL A 51 -3.29 -13.96 -11.15
C VAL A 51 -2.35 -15.14 -10.84
N ASN A 52 -2.84 -16.38 -10.84
CA ASN A 52 -1.97 -17.54 -10.63
C ASN A 52 -0.97 -17.74 -11.77
N LYS A 53 -1.37 -17.41 -13.01
CA LYS A 53 -0.52 -17.50 -14.19
C LYS A 53 0.56 -16.42 -14.21
N THR A 54 0.23 -15.19 -13.78
CA THR A 54 1.12 -14.03 -13.90
C THR A 54 1.85 -13.67 -12.62
N GLY A 55 1.27 -13.98 -11.45
CA GLY A 55 1.70 -13.49 -10.15
C GLY A 55 1.49 -11.99 -9.95
N VAL A 56 0.68 -11.32 -10.80
CA VAL A 56 0.59 -9.87 -10.86
C VAL A 56 -0.81 -9.38 -10.49
N ILE A 57 -0.87 -8.34 -9.67
CA ILE A 57 -2.07 -7.54 -9.41
C ILE A 57 -1.76 -6.10 -9.77
N TYR A 58 -2.57 -5.51 -10.65
CA TYR A 58 -2.51 -4.08 -10.94
C TYR A 58 -3.48 -3.32 -10.04
N PHE A 59 -2.98 -2.29 -9.36
CA PHE A 59 -3.79 -1.37 -8.58
C PHE A 59 -3.73 0.02 -9.21
N VAL A 60 -4.88 0.64 -9.45
CA VAL A 60 -4.99 2.01 -9.99
C VAL A 60 -5.88 2.82 -9.06
N CYS A 61 -5.34 3.91 -8.52
CA CYS A 61 -6.10 4.92 -7.81
C CYS A 61 -6.23 6.17 -8.68
N VAL A 62 -7.45 6.64 -8.88
CA VAL A 62 -7.74 7.82 -9.70
C VAL A 62 -8.10 8.98 -8.78
N ALA A 63 -7.09 9.73 -8.33
CA ALA A 63 -7.24 10.93 -7.49
C ALA A 63 -5.90 11.70 -7.44
N PRO A 64 -5.91 13.01 -7.12
CA PRO A 64 -4.68 13.80 -7.02
C PRO A 64 -3.83 13.47 -5.78
N THR A 65 -4.38 12.77 -4.78
CA THR A 65 -3.67 12.36 -3.57
C THR A 65 -4.16 10.99 -3.09
N HIS A 66 -3.27 10.18 -2.51
CA HIS A 66 -3.63 8.95 -1.80
C HIS A 66 -2.69 8.73 -0.59
N PRO A 67 -3.18 8.18 0.53
CA PRO A 67 -2.30 7.74 1.63
C PRO A 67 -1.38 6.60 1.19
N PRO A 68 -0.40 6.19 2.01
CA PRO A 68 0.32 4.94 1.79
C PRO A 68 -0.66 3.78 1.60
N ILE A 69 -0.40 2.95 0.57
CA ILE A 69 -1.24 1.82 0.22
C ILE A 69 -0.53 0.53 0.65
N CYS A 70 -1.24 -0.30 1.41
CA CYS A 70 -0.83 -1.67 1.72
C CYS A 70 -1.69 -2.63 0.90
N LEU A 71 -1.05 -3.54 0.15
CA LEU A 71 -1.71 -4.69 -0.47
C LEU A 71 -1.35 -5.94 0.32
N SER A 72 -2.36 -6.65 0.82
CA SER A 72 -2.20 -7.84 1.65
C SER A 72 -3.23 -8.90 1.26
N PRO A 73 -2.87 -10.19 1.26
CA PRO A 73 -3.83 -11.28 1.11
C PRO A 73 -4.64 -11.54 2.39
N TYR A 74 -4.27 -10.89 3.51
CA TYR A 74 -4.93 -11.01 4.81
C TYR A 74 -5.49 -9.66 5.26
N SER A 75 -6.58 -9.70 6.03
CA SER A 75 -7.10 -8.49 6.69
C SER A 75 -6.13 -8.03 7.77
N SER A 76 -5.93 -6.72 7.86
CA SER A 76 -5.16 -6.08 8.95
C SER A 76 -5.88 -6.18 10.30
N LEU A 77 -7.16 -6.57 10.26
CA LEU A 77 -8.06 -6.63 11.42
C LEU A 77 -8.31 -8.07 11.90
N SER A 78 -7.92 -9.10 11.14
CA SER A 78 -8.23 -10.50 11.48
C SER A 78 -7.40 -11.10 12.62
N GLY A 79 -6.74 -10.28 13.44
CA GLY A 79 -5.96 -10.74 14.61
C GLY A 79 -4.76 -11.64 14.27
N GLN A 80 -4.46 -11.89 12.99
CA GLN A 80 -3.35 -12.74 12.53
C GLN A 80 -2.00 -11.99 12.45
N MET A 81 -1.91 -10.77 13.00
CA MET A 81 -0.65 -10.05 13.18
C MET A 81 -0.06 -10.22 14.59
N GLU A 82 -0.32 -11.33 15.28
CA GLU A 82 0.56 -11.75 16.37
C GLU A 82 1.85 -12.35 15.77
N GLY A 83 2.80 -11.45 15.47
CA GLY A 83 4.18 -11.80 15.16
C GLY A 83 4.53 -11.87 13.69
N GLN A 84 5.09 -10.78 13.15
CA GLN A 84 6.31 -10.76 12.30
C GLN A 84 6.39 -9.42 11.55
N TYR A 85 6.97 -8.41 12.21
CA TYR A 85 7.85 -7.46 11.54
C TYR A 85 9.03 -7.20 12.49
N ASP A 86 9.81 -8.25 12.78
CA ASP A 86 11.18 -8.08 13.26
C ASP A 86 12.10 -8.06 12.03
N THR A 87 12.06 -6.96 11.28
CA THR A 87 13.01 -6.71 10.19
C THR A 87 14.25 -5.96 10.68
N GLY A 88 14.35 -5.65 11.98
CA GLY A 88 15.38 -4.75 12.50
C GLY A 88 15.31 -3.32 11.94
N ILE A 89 14.30 -2.99 11.13
CA ILE A 89 14.08 -1.65 10.58
C ILE A 89 13.05 -0.97 11.48
N ASN A 90 13.51 0.05 12.21
CA ASN A 90 12.62 0.96 12.90
C ASN A 90 11.75 1.67 11.83
N PRO A 91 10.43 1.45 11.78
CA PRO A 91 9.56 2.09 10.78
C PRO A 91 9.48 3.61 10.94
N PHE A 92 10.05 4.16 12.04
CA PHE A 92 10.18 5.58 12.32
C PHE A 92 11.56 6.15 11.98
N GLU A 93 12.56 5.33 11.62
CA GLU A 93 13.84 5.83 11.08
C GLU A 93 13.66 6.10 9.59
N GLU A 94 13.48 7.39 9.26
CA GLU A 94 13.32 7.85 7.89
C GLU A 94 14.59 7.54 7.08
N GLN A 95 14.53 6.47 6.29
CA GLN A 95 15.60 6.08 5.36
C GLN A 95 15.98 7.29 4.49
N THR A 96 17.26 7.65 4.52
CA THR A 96 17.79 8.85 3.86
C THR A 96 18.97 8.48 2.98
N CYS A 97 18.94 8.89 1.70
CA CYS A 97 20.05 8.64 0.79
C CYS A 97 21.25 9.46 1.22
N LYS A 98 22.39 8.81 1.49
CA LYS A 98 23.62 9.48 1.94
C LYS A 98 24.17 10.50 0.94
N VAL A 99 23.82 10.39 -0.34
CA VAL A 99 24.33 11.25 -1.41
C VAL A 99 23.44 12.47 -1.64
N CYS A 100 22.13 12.26 -1.80
CA CYS A 100 21.20 13.33 -2.18
C CYS A 100 20.20 13.73 -1.09
N GLY A 101 20.15 13.00 0.02
CA GLY A 101 19.23 13.26 1.12
C GLY A 101 17.76 12.95 0.80
N CYS A 102 17.45 12.29 -0.32
CA CYS A 102 16.07 11.90 -0.59
C CYS A 102 15.58 10.93 0.49
N THR A 103 14.29 11.00 0.79
CA THR A 103 13.62 10.11 1.75
C THR A 103 12.42 9.43 1.09
N TRP A 104 11.74 8.54 1.82
CA TRP A 104 10.47 7.98 1.38
C TRP A 104 9.42 9.05 1.03
N ASN A 105 9.42 10.18 1.74
CA ASN A 105 8.46 11.27 1.56
C ASN A 105 8.94 12.37 0.60
N ASN A 106 10.24 12.38 0.29
CA ASN A 106 10.86 13.41 -0.54
C ASN A 106 11.83 12.75 -1.53
N ALA A 107 11.27 12.09 -2.55
CA ALA A 107 12.03 11.45 -3.61
C ALA A 107 12.80 12.49 -4.47
N CYS A 108 13.81 12.03 -5.21
CA CYS A 108 14.51 12.89 -6.15
C CYS A 108 13.58 13.46 -7.24
N PRO A 109 13.92 14.61 -7.87
CA PRO A 109 13.18 15.10 -9.03
C PRO A 109 13.11 14.04 -10.14
N GLY A 110 11.88 13.69 -10.57
CA GLY A 110 11.62 12.61 -11.52
C GLY A 110 11.40 11.22 -10.90
N GLY A 111 11.50 11.10 -9.57
CA GLY A 111 11.35 9.85 -8.83
C GLY A 111 12.67 9.09 -8.67
N CYS A 112 12.76 8.32 -7.58
CA CYS A 112 13.82 7.35 -7.33
C CYS A 112 13.28 6.20 -6.47
N TYR A 113 13.98 5.07 -6.47
CA TYR A 113 13.76 3.93 -5.58
C TYR A 113 15.05 3.57 -4.84
N TRP A 114 14.97 2.85 -3.72
CA TRP A 114 16.14 2.41 -2.93
C TRP A 114 16.85 1.22 -3.58
N VAL A 115 18.18 1.28 -3.67
CA VAL A 115 19.03 0.18 -4.15
C VAL A 115 19.87 -0.43 -3.02
N ALA A 116 19.99 0.27 -1.90
CA ALA A 116 20.59 -0.18 -0.64
C ALA A 116 20.03 0.64 0.53
N ASP A 117 20.38 0.26 1.76
CA ASP A 117 19.85 0.87 3.00
C ASP A 117 20.05 2.39 3.08
N ASP A 118 21.11 2.93 2.50
CA ASP A 118 21.43 4.36 2.51
C ASP A 118 21.62 4.97 1.11
N LEU A 119 21.15 4.30 0.05
CA LEU A 119 21.42 4.71 -1.34
C LEU A 119 20.20 4.56 -2.26
N CYS A 120 19.86 5.63 -2.98
CA CYS A 120 18.83 5.61 -4.01
C CYS A 120 19.42 5.32 -5.40
N SER A 121 18.58 4.78 -6.29
CA SER A 121 18.87 4.44 -7.69
C SER A 121 19.41 5.59 -8.52
N ARG A 122 19.00 6.84 -8.24
CA ARG A 122 19.54 8.01 -8.94
C ARG A 122 21.01 8.26 -8.59
N CYS A 123 21.43 7.88 -7.40
CA CYS A 123 22.80 8.06 -6.90
C CYS A 123 23.67 6.81 -7.09
N GLN A 124 23.14 5.77 -7.72
CA GLN A 124 23.90 4.56 -8.03
C GLN A 124 25.10 4.93 -8.92
N GLY A 125 26.31 4.66 -8.43
CA GLY A 125 27.56 4.99 -9.13
C GLY A 125 28.12 6.39 -8.86
N ALA A 126 27.47 7.21 -8.02
CA ALA A 126 28.01 8.49 -7.57
C ALA A 126 28.96 8.37 -6.35
N ASP A 127 29.16 7.14 -5.86
CA ASP A 127 29.91 6.78 -4.64
C ASP A 127 31.30 6.17 -4.98
N GLN A 128 31.82 6.44 -6.18
CA GLN A 128 33.15 5.99 -6.66
C GLN A 128 34.11 7.15 -6.87
#